data_AF-A0A922G6Z4-F1
#
_entry.id   AF-A0A922G6Z4-F1
#
_cell.length_a   1.000
_cell.length_b   1.000
_cell.length_c   1.000
_cell.angle_alpha   90.00
_cell.angle_beta   90.00
_cell.angle_gamma   90.00
#
_symmetry.space_group_name_H-M   'P 1'
#
loop_
_entity.id
_entity.type
_entity.pdbx_description
1 polymer ?
#
loop_
_entity_poly.entity_id
_entity_poly.type
_entity_poly.pdbx_seq_one_letter_code
_entity_poly.pdbx_strand_id
1 'polypeptide(L)'
;MHPQDFEKVVSPVSVAHFSQYKLTASLLKQLEDLSFHVYTSQVLEGLNHRPLKGREILLGHECVSIDATGQCVKATAAFLEEGKYMQKNVQCNILVGTDGAGSTVRKLVGIDLRGERNLQNLVSVHFLSRDLGQYLLNERPGMLFFIFNTEAIGVLVAHDLKQGEFVLQIPFYPPQQNLEDFTPKICKKLIFKLIGQELSDIDVIDIKPWVMHAEVAEKFVCNGNRIILAGDAAHRFPPAGGFGQ
;
A
#
# COMPACT_ATOMS: atom_id res chain seq x y z
N MET A 1 1.98 -9.01 -22.82
CA MET A 1 2.16 -7.54 -22.79
C MET A 1 3.54 -7.23 -23.35
N HIS A 2 3.68 -6.26 -24.25
CA HIS A 2 4.94 -5.99 -24.93
C HIS A 2 5.79 -4.96 -24.15
N PRO A 3 7.13 -5.05 -24.17
CA PRO A 3 8.03 -4.13 -23.44
C PRO A 3 7.89 -2.64 -23.80
N GLN A 4 7.22 -2.33 -24.91
CA GLN A 4 7.08 -1.00 -25.48
C GLN A 4 6.00 -0.13 -24.81
N ASP A 5 5.13 -0.70 -23.98
CA ASP A 5 4.11 0.06 -23.24
C ASP A 5 4.72 1.01 -22.18
N PHE A 6 6.02 0.90 -21.90
CA PHE A 6 6.74 1.59 -20.84
C PHE A 6 7.61 2.78 -21.29
N GLU A 7 7.69 3.08 -22.59
CA GLU A 7 8.53 4.17 -23.13
C GLU A 7 7.79 5.51 -23.32
N LYS A 8 6.47 5.56 -23.16
CA LYS A 8 5.73 6.82 -23.22
C LYS A 8 5.82 7.51 -21.88
N VAL A 9 6.22 8.78 -21.85
CA VAL A 9 6.21 9.65 -20.66
C VAL A 9 4.82 9.56 -20.01
N VAL A 10 4.74 8.75 -18.96
CA VAL A 10 3.53 8.45 -18.21
C VAL A 10 3.26 9.67 -17.33
N SER A 11 2.25 10.47 -17.69
CA SER A 11 1.73 11.54 -16.83
C SER A 11 1.49 11.01 -15.40
N PRO A 12 1.66 11.82 -14.34
CA PRO A 12 1.36 11.40 -12.96
C PRO A 12 -0.05 10.79 -12.81
N VAL A 13 -1.00 11.23 -13.66
CA VAL A 13 -2.37 10.71 -13.73
C VAL A 13 -2.42 9.25 -14.18
N SER A 14 -1.52 8.81 -15.06
CA SER A 14 -1.46 7.42 -15.52
C SER A 14 -0.81 6.45 -14.54
N VAL A 15 -0.22 6.94 -13.43
CA VAL A 15 0.38 6.09 -12.38
C VAL A 15 -0.65 5.71 -11.30
N ALA A 16 -1.70 6.50 -11.10
CA ALA A 16 -2.80 6.21 -10.17
C ALA A 16 -3.60 4.93 -10.52
N HIS A 17 -3.42 4.45 -11.75
CA HIS A 17 -4.10 3.29 -12.33
C HIS A 17 -3.33 1.97 -12.16
N PHE A 18 -2.09 2.00 -11.63
CA PHE A 18 -1.33 0.77 -11.41
C PHE A 18 -1.67 0.13 -10.07
N SER A 19 -1.96 -1.17 -10.08
CA SER A 19 -1.92 -1.96 -8.86
C SER A 19 -0.52 -1.89 -8.23
N GLN A 20 -0.45 -1.97 -6.89
CA GLN A 20 0.79 -1.77 -6.12
C GLN A 20 1.93 -2.70 -6.58
N TYR A 21 1.60 -3.91 -7.05
CA TYR A 21 2.56 -4.85 -7.62
C TYR A 21 3.21 -4.32 -8.92
N LYS A 22 2.40 -3.81 -9.86
CA LYS A 22 2.88 -3.25 -11.13
C LYS A 22 3.77 -2.01 -10.88
N LEU A 23 3.38 -1.18 -9.92
CA LEU A 23 4.14 -0.01 -9.52
C LEU A 23 5.50 -0.39 -8.92
N THR A 24 5.52 -1.32 -7.96
CA THR A 24 6.77 -1.77 -7.32
C THR A 24 7.78 -2.30 -8.34
N ALA A 25 7.34 -3.18 -9.25
CA ALA A 25 8.22 -3.73 -10.28
C ALA A 25 8.81 -2.62 -11.19
N SER A 26 8.00 -1.62 -11.55
CA SER A 26 8.43 -0.49 -12.38
C SER A 26 9.44 0.40 -11.65
N LEU A 27 9.19 0.69 -10.37
CA LEU A 27 10.09 1.51 -9.54
C LEU A 27 11.43 0.81 -9.32
N LEU A 28 11.43 -0.51 -9.08
CA LEU A 28 12.67 -1.28 -8.93
C LEU A 28 13.53 -1.20 -10.19
N LYS A 29 12.92 -1.32 -11.38
CA LYS A 29 13.62 -1.16 -12.65
C LYS A 29 14.22 0.24 -12.82
N GLN A 30 13.47 1.29 -12.49
CA GLN A 30 13.98 2.67 -12.54
C GLN A 30 15.15 2.89 -11.55
N LEU A 31 15.12 2.22 -10.39
CA LEU A 31 16.21 2.29 -9.42
C LEU A 31 17.48 1.61 -9.94
N GLU A 32 17.36 0.50 -10.66
CA GLU A 32 18.50 -0.13 -11.35
C GLU A 32 19.15 0.82 -12.36
N ASP A 33 18.36 1.56 -13.13
CA ASP A 33 18.86 2.61 -14.06
C ASP A 33 19.61 3.74 -13.32
N LEU A 34 19.25 4.00 -12.05
CA LEU A 34 19.93 4.95 -11.15
C LEU A 34 21.11 4.32 -10.39
N SER A 35 21.56 3.13 -10.81
CA SER A 35 22.66 2.37 -10.22
C SER A 35 22.40 1.89 -8.79
N PHE A 36 21.15 1.64 -8.43
CA PHE A 36 20.82 0.87 -7.23
C PHE A 36 20.98 -0.62 -7.50
N HIS A 37 21.42 -1.35 -6.48
CA HIS A 37 21.56 -2.81 -6.53
C HIS A 37 20.48 -3.42 -5.65
N VAL A 38 19.56 -4.15 -6.27
CA VAL A 38 18.46 -4.84 -5.58
C VAL A 38 18.87 -6.26 -5.27
N TYR A 39 18.76 -6.65 -4.01
CA TYR A 39 19.07 -7.98 -3.52
C TYR A 39 17.83 -8.61 -2.91
N THR A 40 17.51 -9.82 -3.33
CA THR A 40 16.46 -10.67 -2.74
C THR A 40 17.09 -11.74 -1.86
N SER A 41 16.34 -12.26 -0.88
CA SER A 41 16.81 -13.31 0.03
C SER A 41 17.34 -14.57 -0.67
N GLN A 42 16.97 -14.81 -1.92
CA GLN A 42 17.40 -15.97 -2.71
C GLN A 42 18.74 -15.77 -3.44
N VAL A 43 19.20 -14.53 -3.63
CA VAL A 43 20.43 -14.18 -4.39
C VAL A 43 21.57 -13.71 -3.47
N LEU A 44 21.35 -13.76 -2.15
CA LEU A 44 22.20 -13.12 -1.15
C LEU A 44 23.33 -14.01 -0.60
N GLU A 45 23.62 -15.17 -1.20
CA GLU A 45 24.72 -16.05 -0.77
C GLU A 45 26.04 -15.25 -0.65
N GLY A 46 26.48 -15.01 0.59
CA GLY A 46 27.73 -14.31 0.93
C GLY A 46 27.67 -12.78 1.08
N LEU A 47 26.58 -12.10 0.73
CA LEU A 47 26.45 -10.63 0.85
C LEU A 47 25.88 -10.17 2.20
N ASN A 48 25.27 -11.07 2.96
CA ASN A 48 24.69 -10.77 4.27
C ASN A 48 25.74 -10.44 5.35
N HIS A 49 26.99 -10.87 5.16
CA HIS A 49 28.08 -10.64 6.10
C HIS A 49 28.99 -9.45 5.77
N ARG A 50 28.81 -8.81 4.61
CA ARG A 50 29.62 -7.63 4.25
C ARG A 50 28.98 -6.31 4.73
N PRO A 51 29.77 -5.24 4.88
CA PRO A 51 29.24 -3.89 5.04
C PRO A 51 28.36 -3.51 3.85
N LEU A 52 27.26 -2.82 4.14
CA LEU A 52 26.42 -2.24 3.09
C LEU A 52 27.14 -1.08 2.41
N LYS A 53 26.97 -0.98 1.10
CA LYS A 53 27.42 0.17 0.32
C LYS A 53 26.25 1.10 0.04
N GLY A 54 26.55 2.31 -0.43
CA GLY A 54 25.50 3.21 -0.89
C GLY A 54 24.72 2.60 -2.07
N ARG A 55 23.41 2.90 -2.13
CA ARG A 55 22.49 2.45 -3.20
C ARG A 55 22.25 0.94 -3.23
N GLU A 56 22.07 0.31 -2.08
CA GLU A 56 21.68 -1.10 -1.97
C GLU A 56 20.26 -1.22 -1.41
N ILE A 57 19.44 -2.09 -2.01
CA ILE A 57 18.08 -2.40 -1.58
C ILE A 57 18.03 -3.87 -1.20
N LEU A 58 17.78 -4.15 0.07
CA LEU A 58 17.69 -5.52 0.60
C LEU A 58 16.22 -5.87 0.80
N LEU A 59 15.65 -6.66 -0.11
CA LEU A 59 14.30 -7.17 0.03
C LEU A 59 14.29 -8.34 1.03
N GLY A 60 13.17 -8.49 1.75
CA GLY A 60 13.03 -9.55 2.78
C GLY A 60 13.78 -9.28 4.08
N HIS A 61 14.25 -8.05 4.29
CA HIS A 61 14.89 -7.59 5.54
C HIS A 61 13.92 -6.72 6.34
N GLU A 62 13.63 -7.12 7.57
CA GLU A 62 12.69 -6.43 8.45
C GLU A 62 13.45 -5.75 9.60
N CYS A 63 13.24 -4.46 9.84
CA CYS A 63 13.83 -3.78 10.99
C CYS A 63 13.15 -4.26 12.28
N VAL A 64 13.94 -4.80 13.21
CA VAL A 64 13.44 -5.36 14.48
C VAL A 64 13.93 -4.61 15.72
N SER A 65 15.01 -3.83 15.60
CA SER A 65 15.50 -2.99 16.70
C SER A 65 16.25 -1.76 16.20
N ILE A 66 16.25 -0.71 17.01
CA ILE A 66 16.94 0.55 16.78
C ILE A 66 17.60 0.99 18.09
N ASP A 67 18.90 1.27 18.04
CA ASP A 67 19.65 1.94 19.10
C ASP A 67 20.22 3.26 18.57
N ALA A 68 19.83 4.37 19.20
CA ALA A 68 20.24 5.71 18.84
C ALA A 68 20.95 6.46 19.99
N THR A 69 21.42 5.72 21.01
CA THR A 69 22.08 6.29 22.20
C THR A 69 23.48 6.83 21.91
N GLY A 70 24.14 6.33 20.86
CA GLY A 70 25.48 6.74 20.44
C GLY A 70 25.54 7.96 19.51
N GLN A 71 26.71 8.15 18.88
CA GLN A 71 26.90 9.18 17.84
C GLN A 71 26.27 8.81 16.49
N CYS A 72 25.98 7.53 16.27
CA CYS A 72 25.31 6.99 15.09
C CYS A 72 24.07 6.18 15.51
N VAL A 73 23.18 5.92 14.55
CA VAL A 73 22.05 5.02 14.72
C VAL A 73 22.48 3.61 14.31
N LYS A 74 22.16 2.62 15.15
CA LYS A 74 22.33 1.21 14.85
C LYS A 74 20.96 0.57 14.69
N ALA A 75 20.64 0.11 13.49
CA ALA A 75 19.44 -0.66 13.21
C ALA A 75 19.79 -2.14 13.08
N THR A 76 18.97 -3.03 13.61
CA THR A 76 19.07 -4.48 13.36
C THR A 76 17.94 -4.89 12.43
N ALA A 77 18.33 -5.55 11.32
CA ALA A 77 17.41 -6.15 10.37
C ALA A 77 17.41 -7.67 10.53
N ALA A 78 16.22 -8.27 10.64
CA ALA A 78 16.01 -9.71 10.59
C ALA A 78 15.69 -10.15 9.16
N PHE A 79 16.20 -11.29 8.73
CA PHE A 79 15.95 -11.87 7.41
C PHE A 79 16.01 -13.40 7.47
N LEU A 80 15.47 -14.06 6.45
CA LEU A 80 15.50 -15.52 6.33
C LEU A 80 16.61 -15.95 5.38
N GLU A 81 17.46 -16.86 5.83
CA GLU A 81 18.55 -17.48 5.04
C GLU A 81 18.55 -18.99 5.32
N GLU A 82 18.43 -19.82 4.29
CA GLU A 82 18.34 -21.29 4.41
C GLU A 82 17.28 -21.78 5.42
N GLY A 83 16.16 -21.06 5.53
CA GLY A 83 15.08 -21.38 6.46
C GLY A 83 15.35 -21.02 7.94
N LYS A 84 16.47 -20.34 8.23
CA LYS A 84 16.80 -19.82 9.57
C LYS A 84 16.70 -18.30 9.59
N TYR A 85 16.18 -17.77 10.71
CA TYR A 85 16.17 -16.34 10.95
C TYR A 85 17.57 -15.88 11.36
N MET A 86 18.10 -14.94 10.58
CA MET A 86 19.39 -14.32 10.78
C MET A 86 19.19 -12.83 11.07
N GLN A 87 20.20 -12.20 11.65
CA GLN A 87 20.18 -10.77 11.97
C GLN A 87 21.41 -10.07 11.40
N LYS A 88 21.20 -8.87 10.86
CA LYS A 88 22.26 -7.98 10.37
C LYS A 88 22.17 -6.65 11.08
N ASN A 89 23.30 -6.19 11.61
CA ASN A 89 23.42 -4.85 12.18
C ASN A 89 23.87 -3.87 11.09
N VAL A 90 23.19 -2.73 11.02
CA VAL A 90 23.47 -1.63 10.10
C VAL A 90 23.71 -0.37 10.92
N GLN A 91 24.86 0.28 10.71
CA GLN A 91 25.16 1.58 11.28
C GLN A 91 24.94 2.67 10.24
N CYS A 92 24.26 3.74 10.64
CA CYS A 92 24.00 4.90 9.78
C CYS A 92 24.00 6.20 10.58
N ASN A 93 24.22 7.33 9.89
CA ASN A 93 24.09 8.64 10.51
C ASN A 93 22.63 9.07 10.65
N ILE A 94 21.79 8.67 9.69
CA ILE A 94 20.37 8.99 9.62
C ILE A 94 19.60 7.72 9.26
N LEU A 95 18.47 7.51 9.93
CA LEU A 95 17.47 6.49 9.64
C LEU A 95 16.16 7.16 9.25
N VAL A 96 15.58 6.77 8.11
CA VAL A 96 14.27 7.26 7.68
C VAL A 96 13.27 6.11 7.73
N GLY A 97 12.26 6.23 8.58
CA GLY A 97 11.13 5.29 8.67
C GLY A 97 10.09 5.60 7.61
N THR A 98 10.08 4.78 6.55
CA THR A 98 9.09 4.81 5.46
C THR A 98 8.32 3.49 5.38
N ASP A 99 8.14 2.84 6.53
CA ASP A 99 7.65 1.46 6.71
C ASP A 99 6.12 1.39 6.89
N GLY A 100 5.41 2.38 6.36
CA GLY A 100 3.96 2.37 6.21
C GLY A 100 3.17 2.62 7.50
N ALA A 101 1.85 2.48 7.41
CA ALA A 101 0.94 2.80 8.51
C ALA A 101 1.34 2.05 9.78
N GLY A 102 1.62 0.74 9.66
CA GLY A 102 2.04 -0.16 10.74
C GLY A 102 3.40 0.14 11.38
N SER A 103 4.12 1.18 10.91
CA SER A 103 5.53 1.50 11.19
C SER A 103 6.09 0.91 12.49
N THR A 104 7.01 -0.02 12.31
CA THR A 104 7.87 -0.58 13.35
C THR A 104 8.89 0.45 13.79
N VAL A 105 9.46 1.23 12.87
CA VAL A 105 10.42 2.30 13.20
C VAL A 105 9.80 3.28 14.19
N ARG A 106 8.61 3.82 13.89
CA ARG A 106 7.88 4.75 14.78
C ARG A 106 7.67 4.17 16.17
N LYS A 107 7.22 2.90 16.25
CA LYS A 107 6.97 2.21 17.52
C LYS A 107 8.25 2.01 18.33
N LEU A 108 9.34 1.58 17.69
CA LEU A 108 10.63 1.33 18.35
C LEU A 108 11.24 2.60 18.94
N VAL A 109 11.00 3.76 18.33
CA VAL A 109 11.47 5.05 18.84
C VAL A 109 10.47 5.75 19.76
N GLY A 110 9.36 5.09 20.08
CA GLY A 110 8.37 5.57 21.05
C GLY A 110 7.60 6.82 20.62
N ILE A 111 7.37 6.99 19.31
CA ILE A 111 6.57 8.12 18.80
C ILE A 111 5.11 7.69 18.66
N ASP A 112 4.22 8.33 19.41
CA ASP A 112 2.79 8.08 19.32
C ASP A 112 2.14 8.80 18.13
N LEU A 113 1.00 8.25 17.69
CA LEU A 113 0.09 8.89 16.76
C LEU A 113 -1.00 9.66 17.54
N ARG A 114 -1.29 10.88 17.09
CA ARG A 114 -2.36 11.76 17.58
C ARG A 114 -3.43 11.93 16.53
N GLY A 115 -4.69 12.01 16.95
CA GLY A 115 -5.83 12.22 16.06
C GLY A 115 -6.96 11.24 16.31
N GLU A 116 -7.85 11.10 15.32
CA GLU A 116 -9.05 10.29 15.41
C GLU A 116 -8.81 8.90 14.81
N ARG A 117 -9.08 7.87 15.62
CA ARG A 117 -9.00 6.47 15.21
C ARG A 117 -10.38 5.96 14.84
N ASN A 118 -10.41 4.97 13.93
CA ASN A 118 -11.61 4.20 13.65
C ASN A 118 -12.79 5.08 13.19
N LEU A 119 -12.49 6.01 12.28
CA LEU A 119 -13.49 6.93 11.72
C LEU A 119 -14.56 6.18 10.93
N GLN A 120 -14.14 5.18 10.17
CA GLN A 120 -15.03 4.36 9.36
C GLN A 120 -14.41 2.98 9.12
N ASN A 121 -15.20 1.93 9.29
CA ASN A 121 -14.85 0.58 8.89
C ASN A 121 -15.35 0.36 7.46
N LEU A 122 -14.47 -0.09 6.57
CA LEU A 122 -14.77 -0.37 5.17
C LEU A 122 -14.34 -1.77 4.79
N VAL A 123 -15.04 -2.35 3.83
CA VAL A 123 -14.61 -3.51 3.08
C VAL A 123 -14.21 -3.05 1.69
N SER A 124 -12.97 -3.35 1.30
CA SER A 124 -12.47 -3.13 -0.05
C SER A 124 -12.61 -4.42 -0.86
N VAL A 125 -13.43 -4.38 -1.90
CA VAL A 125 -13.69 -5.49 -2.82
C VAL A 125 -12.96 -5.19 -4.13
N HIS A 126 -11.92 -5.95 -4.42
CA HIS A 126 -11.24 -5.92 -5.71
C HIS A 126 -11.93 -6.90 -6.67
N PHE A 127 -12.36 -6.41 -7.83
CA PHE A 127 -13.06 -7.22 -8.82
C PHE A 127 -12.73 -6.79 -10.26
N LEU A 128 -13.00 -7.69 -11.19
CA LEU A 128 -12.88 -7.46 -12.62
C LEU A 128 -14.26 -7.47 -13.30
N SER A 129 -14.47 -6.56 -14.26
CA SER A 129 -15.57 -6.59 -15.24
C SER A 129 -15.23 -5.70 -16.44
N ARG A 130 -15.01 -6.32 -17.59
CA ARG A 130 -14.76 -5.62 -18.84
C ARG A 130 -16.02 -4.95 -19.35
N ASP A 131 -17.18 -5.54 -19.12
CA ASP A 131 -18.46 -4.96 -19.53
C ASP A 131 -18.70 -3.63 -18.81
N LEU A 132 -18.44 -3.57 -17.49
CA LEU A 132 -18.50 -2.32 -16.72
C LEU A 132 -17.45 -1.31 -17.19
N GLY A 133 -16.21 -1.77 -17.41
CA GLY A 133 -15.12 -0.94 -17.92
C GLY A 133 -15.46 -0.26 -19.25
N GLN A 134 -15.97 -1.03 -20.20
CA GLN A 134 -16.36 -0.55 -21.52
C GLN A 134 -17.55 0.42 -21.46
N TYR A 135 -18.55 0.12 -20.62
CA TYR A 135 -19.68 1.01 -20.38
C TYR A 135 -19.22 2.37 -19.83
N LEU A 136 -18.41 2.36 -18.77
CA LEU A 136 -17.92 3.59 -18.14
C LEU A 136 -17.01 4.38 -19.09
N LEU A 137 -16.16 3.73 -19.89
CA LEU A 137 -15.33 4.42 -20.88
C LEU A 137 -16.15 5.19 -21.91
N ASN A 138 -17.26 4.62 -22.37
CA ASN A 138 -18.06 5.18 -23.45
C ASN A 138 -19.06 6.23 -22.95
N GLU A 139 -19.72 5.95 -21.84
CA GLU A 139 -20.87 6.73 -21.39
C GLU A 139 -20.52 7.70 -20.25
N ARG A 140 -19.67 7.28 -19.31
CA ARG A 140 -19.43 7.99 -18.05
C ARG A 140 -17.98 7.83 -17.55
N PRO A 141 -16.99 8.36 -18.29
CA PRO A 141 -15.59 8.17 -17.92
C PRO A 141 -15.30 8.88 -16.60
N GLY A 142 -14.78 8.13 -15.65
CA GLY A 142 -14.45 8.62 -14.31
C GLY A 142 -13.53 7.64 -13.59
N MET A 143 -12.64 8.18 -12.76
CA MET A 143 -11.77 7.36 -11.91
C MET A 143 -12.44 7.02 -10.57
N LEU A 144 -13.34 7.88 -10.09
CA LEU A 144 -13.97 7.74 -8.78
C LEU A 144 -15.46 8.01 -8.88
N PHE A 145 -16.28 7.08 -8.38
CA PHE A 145 -17.74 7.20 -8.34
C PHE A 145 -18.23 7.02 -6.92
N PHE A 146 -18.87 8.06 -6.38
CA PHE A 146 -19.59 7.98 -5.11
C PHE A 146 -21.04 7.60 -5.39
N ILE A 147 -21.44 6.42 -4.93
CA ILE A 147 -22.74 5.82 -5.24
C ILE A 147 -23.55 5.74 -3.95
N PHE A 148 -24.68 6.45 -3.94
CA PHE A 148 -25.63 6.45 -2.83
C PHE A 148 -27.02 6.13 -3.38
N ASN A 149 -27.60 5.03 -2.93
CA ASN A 149 -29.00 4.69 -3.23
C ASN A 149 -29.65 4.01 -2.03
N THR A 150 -30.93 3.65 -2.15
CA THR A 150 -31.72 3.05 -1.06
C THR A 150 -31.29 1.62 -0.72
N GLU A 151 -30.53 0.94 -1.58
CA GLU A 151 -30.15 -0.46 -1.41
C GLU A 151 -28.71 -0.65 -0.93
N ALA A 152 -27.81 0.26 -1.29
CA ALA A 152 -26.40 0.20 -0.93
C ALA A 152 -25.72 1.59 -1.05
N ILE A 153 -24.61 1.72 -0.32
CA ILE A 153 -23.69 2.86 -0.41
C ILE A 153 -22.29 2.32 -0.71
N GLY A 154 -21.55 2.98 -1.59
CA GLY A 154 -20.17 2.60 -1.85
C GLY A 154 -19.42 3.61 -2.69
N VAL A 155 -18.09 3.49 -2.67
CA VAL A 155 -17.19 4.27 -3.52
C VAL A 155 -16.49 3.32 -4.47
N LEU A 156 -16.76 3.46 -5.77
CA LEU A 156 -16.11 2.68 -6.82
C LEU A 156 -14.90 3.45 -7.34
N VAL A 157 -13.73 2.83 -7.27
CA VAL A 157 -12.47 3.30 -7.85
C VAL A 157 -12.17 2.49 -9.10
N ALA A 158 -12.08 3.16 -10.25
CA ALA A 158 -11.70 2.56 -11.51
C ALA A 158 -10.18 2.58 -11.66
N HIS A 159 -9.53 1.45 -11.37
CA HIS A 159 -8.09 1.30 -11.50
C HIS A 159 -7.67 1.17 -12.96
N ASP A 160 -8.35 0.37 -13.77
CA ASP A 160 -8.07 0.30 -15.21
C ASP A 160 -9.37 0.00 -15.95
N LEU A 161 -9.98 1.03 -16.53
CA LEU A 161 -11.23 0.86 -17.25
C LEU A 161 -11.11 -0.04 -18.50
N LYS A 162 -9.92 -0.11 -19.14
CA LYS A 162 -9.74 -0.96 -20.34
C LYS A 162 -9.64 -2.42 -19.98
N GLN A 163 -9.01 -2.74 -18.85
CA GLN A 163 -8.95 -4.09 -18.31
C GLN A 163 -10.18 -4.46 -17.49
N GLY A 164 -10.97 -3.45 -17.11
CA GLY A 164 -12.12 -3.62 -16.22
C GLY A 164 -11.71 -3.87 -14.77
N GLU A 165 -10.62 -3.27 -14.30
CA GLU A 165 -10.09 -3.46 -12.94
C GLU A 165 -10.64 -2.40 -11.98
N PHE A 166 -11.31 -2.84 -10.92
CA PHE A 166 -12.02 -1.96 -9.98
C PHE A 166 -11.78 -2.32 -8.52
N VAL A 167 -11.80 -1.32 -7.66
CA VAL A 167 -11.93 -1.49 -6.21
C VAL A 167 -13.19 -0.80 -5.73
N LEU A 168 -14.08 -1.55 -5.09
CA LEU A 168 -15.28 -1.03 -4.47
C LEU A 168 -15.10 -0.97 -2.95
N GLN A 169 -15.27 0.20 -2.37
CA GLN A 169 -15.21 0.43 -0.93
C GLN A 169 -16.63 0.53 -0.38
N ILE A 170 -16.99 -0.37 0.54
CA ILE A 170 -18.32 -0.47 1.14
C ILE A 170 -18.19 -0.24 2.64
N PRO A 171 -18.91 0.73 3.24
CA PRO A 171 -18.93 0.86 4.69
C PRO A 171 -19.59 -0.38 5.32
N PHE A 172 -19.03 -0.85 6.43
CA PHE A 172 -19.66 -1.88 7.27
C PHE A 172 -19.60 -1.48 8.73
N TYR A 173 -20.47 -2.05 9.55
CA TYR A 173 -20.74 -1.55 10.90
C TYR A 173 -20.62 -2.66 11.95
N PRO A 174 -19.44 -2.85 12.56
CA PRO A 174 -19.30 -3.70 13.75
C PRO A 174 -19.95 -3.08 15.00
N PRO A 175 -20.52 -3.89 15.90
CA PRO A 175 -20.62 -5.35 15.86
C PRO A 175 -21.84 -5.87 15.10
N GLN A 176 -22.65 -5.00 14.48
CA GLN A 176 -23.88 -5.41 13.77
C GLN A 176 -23.60 -6.23 12.51
N GLN A 177 -22.43 -6.02 11.90
CA GLN A 177 -21.93 -6.74 10.74
C GLN A 177 -20.50 -7.20 11.00
N ASN A 178 -20.17 -8.38 10.50
CA ASN A 178 -18.82 -8.93 10.56
C ASN A 178 -18.24 -9.04 9.15
N LEU A 179 -16.92 -9.17 9.05
CA LEU A 179 -16.24 -9.27 7.76
C LEU A 179 -16.66 -10.56 7.01
N GLU A 180 -16.95 -11.62 7.74
CA GLU A 180 -17.39 -12.92 7.22
C GLU A 180 -18.73 -12.82 6.47
N ASP A 181 -19.53 -11.80 6.74
CA ASP A 181 -20.76 -11.50 6.03
C ASP A 181 -20.49 -11.03 4.58
N PHE A 182 -19.27 -10.57 4.28
CA PHE A 182 -18.86 -10.07 2.96
C PHE A 182 -18.24 -11.19 2.11
N THR A 183 -18.96 -12.28 1.94
CA THR A 183 -18.55 -13.35 1.01
C THR A 183 -18.54 -12.85 -0.45
N PRO A 184 -17.77 -13.46 -1.38
CA PRO A 184 -17.77 -13.07 -2.80
C PRO A 184 -19.17 -13.00 -3.42
N LYS A 185 -20.07 -13.92 -3.03
CA LYS A 185 -21.46 -13.93 -3.48
C LYS A 185 -22.25 -12.71 -2.99
N ILE A 186 -22.03 -12.28 -1.76
CA ILE A 186 -22.68 -11.10 -1.17
C ILE A 186 -22.10 -9.84 -1.78
N CYS A 187 -20.77 -9.75 -1.92
CA CYS A 187 -20.11 -8.65 -2.60
C CYS A 187 -20.59 -8.47 -4.05
N LYS A 188 -20.74 -9.56 -4.81
CA LYS A 188 -21.31 -9.50 -6.18
C LYS A 188 -22.73 -8.91 -6.20
N LYS A 189 -23.58 -9.28 -5.23
CA LYS A 189 -24.93 -8.69 -5.10
C LYS A 189 -24.87 -7.21 -4.75
N LEU A 190 -23.97 -6.80 -3.86
CA LEU A 190 -23.78 -5.38 -3.52
C LEU A 190 -23.29 -4.59 -4.72
N ILE A 191 -22.38 -5.16 -5.52
CA ILE A 191 -21.91 -4.56 -6.78
C ILE A 191 -23.10 -4.33 -7.73
N PHE A 192 -23.97 -5.33 -7.93
CA PHE A 192 -25.16 -5.16 -8.78
C PHE A 192 -26.10 -4.06 -8.29
N LYS A 193 -26.35 -3.98 -6.98
CA LYS A 193 -27.17 -2.92 -6.38
C LYS A 193 -26.58 -1.52 -6.57
N LEU A 194 -25.25 -1.40 -6.56
CA LEU A 194 -24.57 -0.12 -6.73
C LEU A 194 -24.50 0.30 -8.20
N ILE A 195 -24.23 -0.65 -9.10
CA ILE A 195 -24.21 -0.38 -10.55
C ILE A 195 -25.65 -0.15 -11.07
N GLY A 196 -26.65 -0.80 -10.47
CA GLY A 196 -28.05 -0.74 -10.90
C GLY A 196 -28.40 -1.72 -12.03
N GLN A 197 -27.50 -2.64 -12.37
CA GLN A 197 -27.76 -3.71 -13.34
C GLN A 197 -26.94 -4.96 -12.99
N GLU A 198 -27.43 -6.12 -13.42
CA GLU A 198 -26.67 -7.36 -13.32
C GLU A 198 -25.66 -7.46 -14.47
N LEU A 199 -24.43 -7.84 -14.12
CA LEU A 199 -23.33 -8.04 -15.07
C LEU A 199 -22.84 -9.49 -14.97
N SER A 200 -22.78 -10.16 -16.11
CA SER A 200 -22.39 -11.58 -16.18
C SER A 200 -20.92 -11.81 -15.86
N ASP A 201 -20.06 -10.84 -16.17
CA ASP A 201 -18.60 -10.98 -16.15
C ASP A 201 -17.92 -10.53 -14.84
N ILE A 202 -18.71 -10.23 -13.79
CA ILE A 202 -18.15 -9.86 -12.48
C ILE A 202 -17.41 -11.02 -11.86
N ASP A 203 -16.11 -10.82 -11.67
CA ASP A 203 -15.17 -11.73 -10.99
C ASP A 203 -14.56 -11.05 -9.77
N VAL A 204 -14.86 -11.56 -8.56
CA VAL A 204 -14.37 -10.99 -7.30
C VAL A 204 -13.05 -11.65 -6.94
N ILE A 205 -11.98 -10.86 -6.95
CA ILE A 205 -10.60 -11.32 -6.80
C ILE A 205 -10.17 -11.34 -5.33
N ASP A 206 -10.47 -10.28 -4.59
CA ASP A 206 -10.01 -10.11 -3.22
C ASP A 206 -10.98 -9.26 -2.40
N ILE A 207 -11.06 -9.53 -1.09
CA ILE A 207 -11.95 -8.84 -0.15
C ILE A 207 -11.16 -8.59 1.12
N LYS A 208 -10.90 -7.32 1.42
CA LYS A 208 -10.06 -6.91 2.55
C LYS A 208 -10.76 -5.89 3.44
N PRO A 209 -10.70 -6.07 4.78
CA PRO A 209 -11.13 -5.04 5.70
C PRO A 209 -10.12 -3.89 5.70
N TRP A 210 -10.61 -2.68 5.90
CA TRP A 210 -9.79 -1.51 6.14
C TRP A 210 -10.51 -0.54 7.07
N VAL A 211 -9.76 0.01 8.01
CA VAL A 211 -10.22 1.03 8.94
C VAL A 211 -9.61 2.38 8.57
N MET A 212 -10.47 3.37 8.38
CA MET A 212 -10.08 4.75 8.14
C MET A 212 -9.61 5.39 9.45
N HIS A 213 -8.44 6.02 9.40
CA HIS A 213 -7.83 6.76 10.50
C HIS A 213 -7.47 8.18 10.01
N ALA A 214 -7.53 9.16 10.90
CA ALA A 214 -6.98 10.49 10.71
C ALA A 214 -5.99 10.75 11.84
N GLU A 215 -4.74 10.32 11.63
CA GLU A 215 -3.70 10.31 12.64
C GLU A 215 -2.41 10.92 12.11
N VAL A 216 -1.68 11.61 12.97
CA VAL A 216 -0.37 12.20 12.68
C VAL A 216 0.59 11.88 13.82
N ALA A 217 1.85 11.60 13.51
CA ALA A 217 2.90 11.38 14.48
C ALA A 217 3.10 12.65 15.32
N GLU A 218 3.24 12.50 16.63
CA GLU A 218 3.47 13.65 17.52
C GLU A 218 4.76 14.41 17.16
N LYS A 219 5.72 13.72 16.56
CA LYS A 219 7.01 14.24 16.10
C LYS A 219 7.42 13.50 14.83
N PHE A 220 7.96 14.23 13.86
CA PHE A 220 8.44 13.65 12.60
C PHE A 220 9.93 13.35 12.66
N VAL A 221 10.64 13.97 13.60
CA VAL A 221 12.09 13.86 13.76
C VAL A 221 12.42 13.68 15.24
N CYS A 222 13.32 12.75 15.56
CA CYS A 222 13.78 12.51 16.93
C CYS A 222 15.28 12.13 16.99
N ASN A 223 15.78 11.88 18.22
CA ASN A 223 17.16 11.46 18.50
C ASN A 223 18.23 12.38 17.89
N GLY A 224 18.05 13.70 18.06
CA GLY A 224 19.01 14.70 17.57
C GLY A 224 19.07 14.77 16.03
N ASN A 225 17.91 14.71 15.37
CA ASN A 225 17.76 14.76 13.90
C ASN A 225 18.32 13.56 13.14
N ARG A 226 18.48 12.43 13.83
CA ARG A 226 19.01 11.19 13.24
C ARG A 226 17.93 10.20 12.84
N ILE A 227 16.70 10.34 13.34
CA ILE A 227 15.58 9.49 12.93
C ILE A 227 14.44 10.36 12.43
N ILE A 228 13.99 10.09 11.21
CA ILE A 228 12.96 10.83 10.49
C ILE A 228 11.84 9.86 10.12
N LEU A 229 10.58 10.25 10.28
CA LEU A 229 9.42 9.51 9.78
C LEU A 229 8.87 10.19 8.53
N ALA A 230 8.48 9.41 7.53
CA ALA A 230 7.89 9.93 6.29
C ALA A 230 6.81 9.01 5.71
N GLY A 231 5.88 9.59 4.95
CA GLY A 231 4.71 8.92 4.41
C GLY A 231 3.80 8.36 5.52
N ASP A 232 3.20 7.20 5.28
CA ASP A 232 2.26 6.57 6.20
C ASP A 232 2.84 6.24 7.59
N ALA A 233 4.16 6.18 7.72
CA ALA A 233 4.82 6.04 9.01
C ALA A 233 4.62 7.28 9.89
N ALA A 234 4.54 8.48 9.28
CA ALA A 234 4.36 9.76 9.93
C ALA A 234 2.88 10.21 10.00
N HIS A 235 2.05 9.87 9.03
CA HIS A 235 0.65 10.31 9.01
C HIS A 235 -0.27 9.33 8.27
N ARG A 236 -1.50 9.17 8.74
CA ARG A 236 -2.54 8.35 8.12
C ARG A 236 -3.77 9.21 7.92
N PHE A 237 -4.21 9.36 6.69
CA PHE A 237 -5.39 10.17 6.37
C PHE A 237 -6.47 9.32 5.68
N PRO A 238 -7.74 9.75 5.78
CA PRO A 238 -8.76 9.30 4.86
C PRO A 238 -8.28 9.42 3.39
N PRO A 239 -8.59 8.45 2.53
CA PRO A 239 -8.21 8.49 1.11
C PRO A 239 -8.87 9.65 0.35
N ALA A 240 -9.93 10.24 0.92
CA ALA A 240 -10.70 11.30 0.32
C ALA A 240 -9.78 12.49 -0.01
N GLY A 241 -9.62 12.79 -1.30
CA GLY A 241 -8.79 13.90 -1.79
C GLY A 241 -7.32 13.58 -2.05
N GLY A 242 -6.86 12.34 -1.83
CA GLY A 242 -5.49 11.93 -2.17
C GLY A 242 -4.39 12.53 -1.28
N PHE A 243 -4.74 13.01 -0.08
CA PHE A 243 -3.84 13.69 0.85
C PHE A 243 -2.85 12.77 1.60
N GLY A 244 -2.81 11.48 1.29
CA GLY A 244 -1.94 10.50 1.96
C GLY A 244 -0.53 10.36 1.37
N GLN A 245 -0.14 11.21 0.41
CA GLN A 245 1.16 11.12 -0.28
C GLN A 245 2.31 11.76 0.51
#